data_AF-A0AAD4G7U5-F1
#
_entry.id   AF-A0AAD4G7U5-F1
#
_cell.length_a   1.000
_cell.length_b   1.000
_cell.length_c   1.000
_cell.angle_alpha   90.00
_cell.angle_beta   90.00
_cell.angle_gamma   90.00
#
_symmetry.space_group_name_H-M   'P 1'
#
loop_
_entity.id
_entity.type
_entity.pdbx_description
1 polymer ?
#
loop_
_entity_poly.entity_id
_entity_poly.type
_entity_poly.pdbx_seq_one_letter_code
_entity_poly.pdbx_strand_id
1 'polypeptide(L)'
;MEILDEGEAQHIESITPSITENLTAVDPNQLLPDQRRAYDIINWHMEETQSGKNVPQLLMVIPGEGGVGKSKTIQTITENFAARGMKDRLVKGAYTGIAASIIDGKTLHVLGGIPV
;
A
#
# COMPACT_ATOMS: atom_id res chain seq x y z
N MET A 1 19.41 2.96 28.51
CA MET A 1 19.60 1.72 27.75
C MET A 1 18.59 0.75 28.30
N GLU A 2 17.39 0.80 27.75
CA GLU A 2 16.28 -0.05 28.18
C GLU A 2 16.50 -1.39 27.50
N ILE A 3 16.83 -2.41 28.30
CA ILE A 3 17.03 -3.77 27.82
C ILE A 3 15.63 -4.29 27.51
N LEU A 4 15.32 -4.42 26.22
CA LEU A 4 14.09 -5.10 25.79
C LEU A 4 14.17 -6.56 26.25
N ASP A 5 13.11 -7.03 26.88
CA ASP A 5 12.95 -8.42 27.32
C ASP A 5 13.07 -9.34 26.10
N GLU A 6 13.93 -10.36 26.15
CA GLU A 6 14.20 -11.26 25.02
C GLU A 6 12.92 -11.96 24.54
N GLY A 7 11.90 -12.08 25.40
CA GLY A 7 10.57 -12.59 25.04
C GLY A 7 9.74 -11.66 24.14
N GLU A 8 9.88 -10.33 24.26
CA GLU A 8 9.18 -9.37 23.39
C GLU A 8 9.83 -9.30 22.01
N ALA A 9 11.17 -9.36 21.95
CA ALA A 9 11.91 -9.36 20.69
C ALA A 9 11.57 -10.60 19.83
N GLN A 10 11.52 -11.78 20.45
CA GLN A 10 11.16 -13.03 19.76
C GLN A 10 9.70 -13.05 19.28
N HIS A 11 8.78 -12.40 20.00
CA HIS A 11 7.39 -12.30 19.58
C HIS A 11 7.24 -11.39 18.34
N ILE A 12 7.92 -10.25 18.31
CA ILE A 12 7.93 -9.32 17.17
C ILE A 12 8.57 -9.97 15.93
N GLU A 13 9.66 -10.72 16.08
CA GLU A 13 10.32 -11.43 14.98
C GLU A 13 9.45 -12.53 14.36
N SER A 14 8.55 -13.16 15.11
CA SER A 14 7.62 -14.17 14.58
C SER A 14 6.39 -13.60 13.88
N ILE A 15 5.98 -12.37 14.22
CA ILE A 15 4.82 -11.68 13.62
C ILE A 15 5.19 -11.06 12.25
N THR A 16 6.43 -10.59 12.13
CA THR A 16 6.90 -9.86 10.94
C THR A 16 6.79 -10.69 9.65
N PRO A 17 7.22 -11.97 9.59
CA PRO A 17 7.09 -12.84 8.42
C PRO A 17 5.62 -13.05 8.01
N SER A 18 4.74 -13.28 8.98
CA SER A 18 3.29 -13.51 8.79
C SER A 18 2.55 -12.29 8.22
N ILE A 19 2.95 -11.09 8.64
CA ILE A 19 2.44 -9.84 8.07
C ILE A 19 2.95 -9.69 6.63
N THR A 20 4.24 -9.92 6.37
CA THR A 20 4.81 -9.80 5.02
C THR A 20 4.28 -10.83 4.01
N GLU A 21 4.04 -12.08 4.40
CA GLU A 21 3.49 -13.12 3.51
C GLU A 21 2.07 -12.77 3.03
N ASN A 22 1.25 -12.20 3.93
CA ASN A 22 -0.11 -11.76 3.61
C ASN A 22 -0.17 -10.45 2.78
N LEU A 23 0.96 -9.80 2.53
CA LEU A 23 1.06 -8.51 1.82
C LEU A 23 1.67 -8.61 0.42
N THR A 24 1.97 -9.81 -0.06
CA THR A 24 2.40 -10.00 -1.46
C THR A 24 1.33 -9.50 -2.43
N ALA A 25 1.69 -8.98 -3.61
CA ALA A 25 0.70 -8.74 -4.64
C ALA A 25 0.03 -10.06 -5.07
N VAL A 26 -1.25 -10.01 -5.44
CA VAL A 26 -1.98 -11.13 -6.06
C VAL A 26 -2.40 -10.78 -7.47
N ASP A 27 -2.70 -11.81 -8.27
CA ASP A 27 -3.37 -11.62 -9.55
C ASP A 27 -4.66 -10.80 -9.33
N PRO A 28 -4.92 -9.73 -10.11
CA PRO A 28 -6.14 -8.93 -10.00
C PRO A 28 -7.45 -9.74 -10.09
N ASN A 29 -7.43 -10.92 -10.71
CA ASN A 29 -8.59 -11.81 -10.76
C ASN A 29 -8.87 -12.56 -9.45
N GLN A 30 -7.94 -12.53 -8.51
CA GLN A 30 -8.10 -13.11 -7.16
C GLN A 30 -8.54 -12.06 -6.12
N LEU A 31 -8.66 -10.78 -6.51
CA LEU A 31 -9.16 -9.74 -5.62
C LEU A 31 -10.66 -9.92 -5.33
N LEU A 32 -11.07 -9.61 -4.09
CA LEU A 32 -12.49 -9.55 -3.74
C LEU A 32 -13.20 -8.45 -4.55
N PRO A 33 -14.52 -8.54 -4.77
CA PRO A 33 -15.23 -7.63 -5.68
C PRO A 33 -14.98 -6.13 -5.44
N ASP A 34 -14.97 -5.68 -4.18
CA ASP A 34 -14.72 -4.27 -3.86
C ASP A 34 -13.24 -3.86 -4.00
N GLN A 35 -12.32 -4.77 -3.68
CA GLN A 35 -10.88 -4.57 -3.91
C GLN A 35 -10.59 -4.51 -5.41
N ARG A 36 -11.21 -5.39 -6.20
CA ARG A 36 -11.12 -5.43 -7.66
C ARG A 36 -11.69 -4.15 -8.27
N ARG A 37 -12.84 -3.68 -7.80
CA ARG A 37 -13.42 -2.40 -8.24
C ARG A 37 -12.45 -1.24 -8.01
N ALA A 38 -11.85 -1.15 -6.82
CA ALA A 38 -10.86 -0.12 -6.53
C ALA A 38 -9.62 -0.24 -7.43
N TYR A 39 -9.11 -1.46 -7.63
CA TYR A 39 -8.01 -1.74 -8.54
C TYR A 39 -8.33 -1.29 -9.96
N ASP A 40 -9.51 -1.62 -10.50
CA ASP A 40 -9.89 -1.30 -11.87
C ASP A 40 -10.01 0.21 -12.11
N ILE A 41 -10.60 0.95 -11.15
CA ILE A 41 -10.70 2.42 -11.22
C ILE A 41 -9.30 3.04 -11.29
N ILE A 42 -8.38 2.57 -10.44
CA ILE A 42 -7.01 3.08 -10.38
C ILE A 42 -6.22 2.66 -11.63
N ASN A 43 -6.40 1.44 -12.11
CA ASN A 43 -5.77 0.94 -13.33
C ASN A 43 -6.18 1.77 -14.55
N TRP A 44 -7.47 2.01 -14.72
CA TRP A 44 -7.99 2.87 -15.80
C TRP A 44 -7.40 4.28 -15.71
N HIS A 45 -7.41 4.90 -14.50
CA HIS A 45 -6.89 6.26 -14.33
C HIS A 45 -5.39 6.35 -14.67
N MET A 46 -4.61 5.36 -14.24
CA MET A 46 -3.19 5.25 -14.55
C MET A 46 -2.95 5.08 -16.05
N GLU A 47 -3.69 4.20 -16.72
CA GLU A 47 -3.59 3.96 -18.17
C GLU A 47 -3.87 5.22 -18.99
N GLU A 48 -4.97 5.90 -18.68
CA GLU A 48 -5.35 7.12 -19.37
C GLU A 48 -4.33 8.24 -19.12
N THR A 49 -3.84 8.37 -17.89
CA THR A 49 -2.77 9.32 -17.53
C THR A 49 -1.47 9.01 -18.27
N GLN A 50 -1.09 7.73 -18.40
CA GLN A 50 0.10 7.32 -19.13
C GLN A 50 -0.02 7.55 -20.63
N SER A 51 -1.24 7.47 -21.18
CA SER A 51 -1.52 7.77 -22.59
C SER A 51 -1.50 9.27 -22.93
N GLY A 52 -1.19 10.14 -21.96
CA GLY A 52 -1.11 11.59 -22.16
C GLY A 52 -2.48 12.27 -22.21
N LYS A 53 -3.56 11.58 -21.85
CA LYS A 53 -4.89 12.18 -21.78
C LYS A 53 -4.99 13.11 -20.57
N ASN A 54 -5.80 14.14 -20.71
CA ASN A 54 -6.13 15.04 -19.61
C ASN A 54 -7.24 14.45 -18.74
N VAL A 55 -6.86 13.53 -17.86
CA VAL A 55 -7.78 12.88 -16.92
C VAL A 55 -7.94 13.76 -15.67
N PRO A 56 -9.17 13.98 -15.16
CA PRO A 56 -9.36 14.65 -13.89
C PRO A 56 -8.61 13.93 -12.75
N GLN A 57 -8.26 14.67 -11.70
CA GLN A 57 -7.65 14.08 -10.51
C GLN A 57 -8.59 13.04 -9.89
N LEU A 58 -8.08 11.83 -9.67
CA LEU A 58 -8.81 10.80 -8.95
C LEU A 58 -8.72 11.07 -7.44
N LEU A 59 -9.86 11.41 -6.84
CA LEU A 59 -10.04 11.54 -5.40
C LEU A 59 -10.91 10.37 -4.93
N MET A 60 -10.30 9.38 -4.28
CA MET A 60 -10.99 8.16 -3.90
C MET A 60 -10.76 7.83 -2.43
N VAL A 61 -11.85 7.49 -1.73
CA VAL A 61 -11.82 6.86 -0.41
C VAL A 61 -12.26 5.41 -0.57
N ILE A 62 -11.44 4.47 -0.12
CA ILE A 62 -11.77 3.04 -0.09
C ILE A 62 -12.08 2.67 1.36
N PRO A 63 -13.36 2.69 1.78
CA PRO A 63 -13.74 2.33 3.13
C PRO A 63 -13.59 0.82 3.34
N GLY A 64 -13.53 0.42 4.60
CA GLY A 64 -13.56 -0.99 4.99
C GLY A 64 -13.03 -1.18 6.40
N GLU A 65 -13.56 -2.19 7.09
CA GLU A 65 -13.12 -2.55 8.45
C GLU A 65 -11.66 -3.01 8.48
N GLY A 66 -11.07 -3.09 9.68
CA GLY A 66 -9.75 -3.69 9.86
C GLY A 66 -9.73 -5.13 9.35
N GLY A 67 -8.63 -5.55 8.71
CA GLY A 67 -8.47 -6.95 8.28
C GLY A 67 -9.12 -7.34 6.94
N VAL A 68 -9.89 -6.45 6.28
CA VAL A 68 -10.55 -6.77 4.98
C VAL A 68 -9.61 -6.74 3.75
N GLY A 69 -8.30 -6.76 3.95
CA GLY A 69 -7.32 -6.84 2.86
C GLY A 69 -7.04 -5.53 2.09
N LYS A 70 -7.34 -4.36 2.63
CA LYS A 70 -7.00 -3.06 1.98
C LYS A 70 -5.51 -2.94 1.63
N SER A 71 -4.63 -3.37 2.54
CA SER A 71 -3.17 -3.37 2.28
C SER A 71 -2.79 -4.30 1.13
N LYS A 72 -3.49 -5.44 0.97
CA LYS A 72 -3.32 -6.33 -0.18
C LYS A 72 -3.67 -5.63 -1.49
N THR A 73 -4.78 -4.89 -1.52
CA THR A 73 -5.16 -4.08 -2.68
C THR A 73 -4.10 -3.05 -3.04
N ILE A 74 -3.55 -2.35 -2.04
CA ILE A 74 -2.45 -1.39 -2.25
C ILE A 74 -1.22 -2.08 -2.87
N GLN A 75 -0.87 -3.28 -2.41
CA GLN A 75 0.28 -4.02 -2.92
C GLN A 75 0.06 -4.52 -4.36
N THR A 76 -1.13 -5.03 -4.68
CA THR A 76 -1.48 -5.39 -6.07
C THR A 76 -1.47 -4.17 -7.00
N ILE A 77 -1.93 -3.00 -6.54
CA ILE A 77 -1.83 -1.75 -7.31
C ILE A 77 -0.36 -1.36 -7.50
N THR A 78 0.46 -1.46 -6.45
CA THR A 78 1.88 -1.12 -6.50
C THR A 78 2.62 -1.96 -7.55
N GLU A 79 2.35 -3.26 -7.58
CA GLU A 79 2.93 -4.17 -8.56
C GLU A 79 2.48 -3.82 -9.99
N ASN A 80 1.21 -3.43 -10.18
CA ASN A 80 0.73 -2.99 -11.49
C ASN A 80 1.44 -1.70 -11.98
N PHE A 81 1.69 -0.73 -11.10
CA PHE A 81 2.50 0.45 -11.44
C PHE A 81 3.94 0.05 -11.82
N ALA A 82 4.55 -0.88 -11.07
CA ALA A 82 5.90 -1.37 -11.37
C ALA A 82 5.96 -2.13 -12.70
N ALA A 83 5.01 -3.03 -12.96
CA ALA A 83 4.90 -3.81 -14.20
C ALA A 83 4.74 -2.94 -15.46
N ARG A 84 4.22 -1.71 -15.31
CA ARG A 84 4.08 -0.73 -16.39
C ARG A 84 5.20 0.30 -16.46
N GLY A 85 6.25 0.13 -15.66
CA GLY A 85 7.39 1.06 -15.63
C GLY A 85 7.04 2.43 -15.04
N MET A 86 5.99 2.52 -14.21
CA MET A 86 5.50 3.76 -13.60
C MET A 86 5.76 3.81 -12.08
N LYS A 87 6.73 3.02 -11.57
CA LYS A 87 7.02 2.91 -10.14
C LYS A 87 7.33 4.27 -9.49
N ASP A 88 8.01 5.15 -10.21
CA ASP A 88 8.39 6.51 -9.82
C ASP A 88 7.19 7.49 -9.76
N ARG A 89 6.05 7.10 -10.33
CA ARG A 89 4.81 7.90 -10.34
C ARG A 89 3.84 7.56 -9.22
N LEU A 90 4.19 6.60 -8.36
CA LEU A 90 3.38 6.19 -7.20
C LEU A 90 4.09 6.53 -5.89
N VAL A 91 3.46 7.39 -5.09
CA VAL A 91 3.90 7.71 -3.73
C VAL A 91 2.93 7.12 -2.72
N LYS A 92 3.45 6.37 -1.75
CA LYS A 92 2.66 5.68 -0.71
C LYS A 92 2.93 6.31 0.65
N GLY A 93 1.87 6.74 1.32
CA GLY A 93 1.92 7.44 2.61
C GLY A 93 1.06 6.79 3.67
N ALA A 94 1.49 6.83 4.93
CA ALA A 94 0.68 6.42 6.08
C ALA A 94 0.91 7.33 7.31
N TYR A 95 0.02 7.24 8.31
CA TYR A 95 0.11 8.09 9.51
C TYR A 95 1.22 7.67 10.48
N THR A 96 1.48 6.37 10.62
CA THR A 96 2.48 5.82 11.56
C THR A 96 3.60 5.10 10.81
N GLY A 97 4.77 4.97 11.44
CA GLY A 97 5.93 4.30 10.86
C GLY A 97 5.68 2.82 10.53
N ILE A 98 4.96 2.11 11.40
CA ILE A 98 4.60 0.71 11.18
C ILE A 98 3.66 0.57 9.97
N ALA A 99 2.62 1.40 9.87
CA ALA A 99 1.70 1.36 8.73
C ALA A 99 2.40 1.75 7.42
N ALA A 100 3.34 2.69 7.46
CA ALA A 100 4.14 3.06 6.30
C ALA A 100 5.01 1.88 5.83
N SER A 101 5.65 1.17 6.77
CA SER A 101 6.48 0.00 6.47
C SER A 101 5.69 -1.13 5.80
N ILE A 102 4.46 -1.39 6.27
CA ILE A 102 3.54 -2.41 5.73
C ILE A 102 3.22 -2.21 4.23
N ILE A 103 3.11 -0.95 3.79
CA ILE A 103 2.82 -0.62 2.39
C ILE A 103 4.08 -0.25 1.61
N ASP A 104 5.27 -0.46 2.16
CA ASP A 104 6.55 -0.02 1.58
C ASP A 104 6.51 1.48 1.19
N GLY A 105 6.03 2.29 2.12
CA GLY A 105 5.82 3.73 1.97
C GLY A 105 6.57 4.54 3.03
N LYS A 106 6.23 5.82 3.13
CA LYS A 106 6.78 6.74 4.13
C LYS A 106 5.65 7.32 4.99
N THR A 107 6.01 7.93 6.12
CA THR A 107 5.00 8.66 6.89
C THR A 107 4.57 9.93 6.15
N LEU A 108 3.34 10.37 6.35
CA LEU A 108 2.84 11.61 5.73
C LEU A 108 3.67 12.83 6.12
N HIS A 109 4.16 12.89 7.35
CA HIS A 109 5.08 13.93 7.83
C HIS A 109 6.37 13.98 7.01
N VAL A 110 6.97 12.82 6.71
CA VAL A 110 8.17 12.72 5.87
C VAL A 110 7.86 13.13 4.43
N LEU A 111 6.73 12.71 3.87
CA LEU A 111 6.34 13.07 2.51
C LEU A 111 6.01 14.55 2.35
N GLY A 112 5.38 15.14 3.36
CA GLY A 112 5.02 16.56 3.40
C GLY A 112 6.13 17.49 3.88
N GLY A 113 7.26 16.95 4.36
CA GLY A 113 8.33 17.76 4.96
C GLY A 113 7.92 18.46 6.26
N ILE A 114 6.95 17.90 6.98
CA ILE A 114 6.41 18.46 8.23
C ILE A 114 7.16 17.80 9.40
N PRO A 115 7.90 18.55 10.22
CA PRO A 115 8.57 17.99 11.39
C PRO A 115 7.56 17.48 12.42
N VAL A 116 7.96 16.43 13.15
CA VAL A 116 7.19 15.82 14.25
C VAL A 116 7.59 16.39 15.60
#